data_AF-A0A948AU89-F1
#
_entry.id   AF-A0A948AU89-F1
#
_cell.length_a   1.000
_cell.length_b   1.000
_cell.length_c   1.000
_cell.angle_alpha   90.00
_cell.angle_beta   90.00
_cell.angle_gamma   90.00
#
_symmetry.space_group_name_H-M   'P 1'
#
loop_
_entity.id
_entity.type
_entity.pdbx_description
1 polymer ?
#
loop_
_entity_poly.entity_id
_entity_poly.type
_entity_poly.pdbx_seq_one_letter_code
_entity_poly.pdbx_strand_id
1 'polypeptide(L)'
;MRIILSMTVLLLAAGLAAAADPEVAVPLREGETPIATPAPALDLNRAELKAVEDGGLPEGEVVIFTREEAQAAAAARPVSPLMSEINAALDAERTRHTELEARFRAAPDERAALGIQREIEALARDTELLILQIQIDHARLAGREDVAQRIETAVAEMTAPRPPRQPQDRPAPVNH
;
A
#
# COMPACT_ATOMS: atom_id res chain seq x y z
N MET A 1 -26.57 -32.57 19.38
CA MET A 1 -27.37 -31.38 19.68
C MET A 1 -26.84 -30.24 18.83
N ARG A 2 -27.57 -29.83 17.78
CA ARG A 2 -27.18 -28.79 16.83
C ARG A 2 -27.98 -27.54 17.16
N ILE A 3 -27.32 -26.42 17.47
CA ILE A 3 -27.98 -25.12 17.58
C ILE A 3 -27.56 -24.30 16.36
N ILE A 4 -28.49 -24.20 15.42
CA ILE A 4 -28.49 -23.29 14.30
C ILE A 4 -28.87 -21.92 14.87
N LEU A 5 -27.97 -20.94 14.84
CA LEU A 5 -28.35 -19.54 15.06
C LEU A 5 -28.27 -18.81 13.71
N SER A 6 -29.46 -18.54 13.20
CA SER A 6 -29.73 -17.88 11.93
C SER A 6 -29.71 -16.36 12.09
N MET A 7 -29.29 -15.68 11.02
CA MET A 7 -29.67 -14.34 10.54
C MET A 7 -29.90 -13.21 11.54
N THR A 8 -29.18 -12.10 11.35
CA THR A 8 -29.83 -10.83 10.95
C THR A 8 -28.84 -9.98 10.15
N VAL A 9 -29.16 -9.76 8.88
CA VAL A 9 -28.55 -8.75 8.01
C VAL A 9 -29.19 -7.42 8.39
N LEU A 10 -28.39 -6.44 8.83
CA LEU A 10 -28.85 -5.05 8.93
C LEU A 10 -28.13 -4.24 7.86
N LEU A 11 -28.89 -3.96 6.80
CA LEU A 11 -28.55 -3.03 5.73
C LEU A 11 -28.69 -1.61 6.29
N LEU A 12 -27.61 -0.82 6.32
CA LEU A 12 -27.70 0.62 6.55
C LEU A 12 -27.22 1.35 5.28
N ALA A 13 -28.19 1.79 4.49
CA ALA A 13 -28.01 2.77 3.43
C ALA A 13 -28.47 4.13 3.95
N ALA A 14 -27.57 5.12 4.02
CA ALA A 14 -27.94 6.54 4.06
C ALA A 14 -26.71 7.43 3.81
N GLY A 15 -26.82 8.34 2.84
CA GLY A 15 -26.24 9.67 2.96
C GLY A 15 -25.04 10.02 2.09
N LEU A 16 -25.19 9.97 0.77
CA LEU A 16 -24.36 10.78 -0.14
C LEU A 16 -25.11 12.11 -0.39
N ALA A 17 -24.63 13.21 0.19
CA ALA A 17 -25.05 14.57 -0.18
C ALA A 17 -23.88 15.54 -0.01
N ALA A 18 -23.42 16.01 -1.17
CA ALA A 18 -22.43 17.04 -1.47
C ALA A 18 -22.22 18.12 -0.38
N ALA A 19 -20.99 18.20 0.14
CA ALA A 19 -20.46 19.43 0.69
C ALA A 19 -19.85 20.24 -0.48
N ALA A 20 -20.36 21.45 -0.66
CA ALA A 20 -19.85 22.43 -1.61
C ALA A 20 -18.42 22.85 -1.21
N ASP A 21 -17.51 22.77 -2.17
CA ASP A 21 -16.13 23.23 -2.05
C ASP A 21 -16.11 24.78 -2.15
N PRO A 22 -15.48 25.51 -1.22
CA PRO A 22 -15.34 26.95 -1.33
C PRO A 22 -14.34 27.30 -2.44
N GLU A 23 -14.82 28.00 -3.45
CA GLU A 23 -14.09 28.56 -4.58
C GLU A 23 -13.02 29.56 -4.06
N VAL A 24 -11.79 29.09 -3.88
CA VAL A 24 -10.63 29.95 -3.60
C VAL A 24 -10.23 30.62 -4.91
N ALA A 25 -10.67 31.86 -5.09
CA ALA A 25 -10.20 32.75 -6.15
C ALA A 25 -8.71 33.08 -5.91
N VAL A 26 -7.82 32.36 -6.59
CA VAL A 26 -6.40 32.71 -6.68
C VAL A 26 -6.26 33.88 -7.66
N PRO A 27 -5.73 35.05 -7.25
CA PRO A 27 -5.46 36.12 -8.18
C PRO A 27 -4.36 35.69 -9.16
N LEU A 28 -4.72 35.61 -10.45
CA LEU A 28 -3.79 35.41 -11.56
C LEU A 28 -2.75 36.54 -11.55
N ARG A 29 -1.49 36.19 -11.26
CA ARG A 29 -0.33 37.03 -11.57
C ARG A 29 -0.21 37.11 -13.09
N GLU A 30 -0.55 38.26 -13.67
CA GLU A 30 -0.17 38.60 -15.03
C GLU A 30 1.36 38.68 -15.10
N GLY A 31 2.00 37.78 -15.86
CA GLY A 31 3.42 37.94 -16.21
C GLY A 31 4.26 36.67 -16.37
N GLU A 32 3.73 35.47 -16.16
CA GLU A 32 4.49 34.24 -16.42
C GLU A 32 4.11 33.66 -17.79
N THR A 33 4.93 33.96 -18.79
CA THR A 33 4.90 33.23 -20.06
C THR A 33 5.10 31.75 -19.76
N PRO A 34 4.17 30.86 -20.16
CA PRO A 34 4.38 29.44 -20.00
C PRO A 34 5.59 29.04 -20.85
N ILE A 35 6.66 28.62 -20.20
CA ILE A 35 7.69 27.82 -20.86
C ILE A 35 6.98 26.52 -21.22
N ALA A 36 6.46 26.47 -22.43
CA ALA A 36 5.96 25.26 -23.05
C ALA A 36 7.15 24.30 -23.11
N THR A 37 7.26 23.44 -22.10
CA THR A 37 8.10 22.26 -22.20
C THR A 37 7.47 21.44 -23.32
N PRO A 38 8.12 21.26 -24.48
CA PRO A 38 7.55 20.41 -25.51
C PRO A 38 7.38 19.03 -24.87
N ALA A 39 6.14 18.56 -24.83
CA ALA A 39 5.87 17.17 -24.48
C ALA A 39 6.82 16.31 -25.33
N PRO A 40 7.46 15.27 -24.74
CA PRO A 40 8.24 14.35 -25.54
C PRO A 40 7.35 13.89 -26.69
N ALA A 41 7.78 14.14 -27.92
CA ALA A 41 7.10 13.63 -29.08
C ALA A 41 7.17 12.10 -28.98
N LEU A 42 6.12 11.53 -28.41
CA LEU A 42 5.80 10.13 -28.56
C LEU A 42 5.53 9.98 -30.05
N ASP A 43 6.58 9.69 -30.81
CA ASP A 43 6.51 9.15 -32.16
C ASP A 43 5.99 7.71 -32.01
N LEU A 44 4.76 7.62 -31.50
CA LEU A 44 3.97 6.42 -31.39
C LEU A 44 3.77 5.95 -32.81
N ASN A 45 4.32 4.78 -33.06
CA ASN A 45 4.37 4.06 -34.31
C ASN A 45 2.98 4.07 -34.97
N ARG A 46 2.70 5.07 -35.81
CA ARG A 46 1.38 5.32 -36.40
C ARG A 46 0.92 4.15 -37.27
N ALA A 47 1.86 3.32 -37.72
CA ALA A 47 1.64 2.06 -38.40
C ALA A 47 1.02 0.99 -37.50
N GLU A 48 1.38 0.92 -36.21
CA GLU A 48 0.81 -0.06 -35.26
C GLU A 48 -0.62 0.30 -34.88
N LEU A 49 -0.92 1.58 -34.69
CA LEU A 49 -2.29 2.05 -34.43
C LEU A 49 -3.22 1.80 -35.63
N LYS A 50 -2.72 2.00 -36.86
CA LYS A 50 -3.50 1.71 -38.07
C LYS A 50 -3.76 0.21 -38.26
N ALA A 51 -2.83 -0.66 -37.86
CA ALA A 51 -3.02 -2.11 -37.90
C ALA A 51 -4.11 -2.61 -36.93
N VAL A 52 -4.27 -1.95 -35.78
CA VAL A 52 -5.34 -2.23 -34.83
C VAL A 52 -6.69 -1.68 -35.33
N GLU A 53 -6.68 -0.51 -35.97
CA GLU A 53 -7.88 0.15 -36.51
C GLU A 53 -8.43 -0.55 -37.79
N ASP A 54 -7.55 -1.12 -38.61
CA ASP A 54 -7.90 -1.91 -39.81
C ASP A 54 -8.27 -3.38 -39.48
N GLY A 55 -8.51 -3.72 -38.20
CA GLY A 55 -9.09 -5.01 -37.78
C GLY A 55 -8.10 -6.19 -37.69
N GLY A 56 -6.81 -5.93 -37.69
CA GLY A 56 -5.77 -6.96 -37.57
C GLY A 56 -5.33 -7.20 -36.13
N LEU A 57 -6.23 -7.65 -35.25
CA LEU A 57 -5.75 -8.40 -34.09
C LEU A 57 -5.14 -9.70 -34.65
N PRO A 58 -3.88 -10.06 -34.33
CA PRO A 58 -3.41 -11.40 -34.64
C PRO A 58 -4.42 -12.38 -34.05
N GLU A 59 -4.87 -13.36 -34.83
CA GLU A 59 -5.72 -14.48 -34.37
C GLU A 59 -4.97 -15.40 -33.39
N GLY A 60 -4.16 -14.82 -32.50
CA GLY A 60 -3.80 -15.45 -31.24
C GLY A 60 -5.05 -15.45 -30.38
N GLU A 61 -5.64 -16.63 -30.24
CA GLU A 61 -6.72 -16.94 -29.31
C GLU A 61 -6.52 -16.17 -27.99
N VAL A 62 -7.28 -15.09 -27.81
CA VAL A 62 -7.31 -14.37 -26.54
C VAL A 62 -8.06 -15.27 -25.58
N VAL A 63 -7.33 -16.16 -24.90
CA VAL A 63 -7.87 -16.99 -23.83
C VAL A 63 -8.19 -16.05 -22.66
N ILE A 64 -9.43 -15.56 -22.62
CA ILE A 64 -9.95 -14.82 -21.48
C ILE A 64 -10.17 -15.84 -20.36
N PHE A 65 -9.15 -16.05 -19.54
CA PHE A 65 -9.27 -16.86 -18.34
C PHE A 65 -10.27 -16.19 -17.39
N THR A 66 -11.20 -16.98 -16.88
CA THR A 66 -12.03 -16.54 -15.77
C THR A 66 -11.16 -16.27 -14.55
N ARG A 67 -11.63 -15.40 -13.64
CA ARG A 67 -10.92 -15.11 -12.38
C ARG A 67 -10.60 -16.38 -11.59
N GLU A 68 -11.48 -17.37 -11.65
CA GLU A 68 -11.36 -18.66 -10.96
C GLU A 68 -10.27 -19.55 -11.58
N GLU A 69 -10.20 -19.61 -12.92
CA GLU A 69 -9.12 -20.32 -13.64
C GLU A 69 -7.76 -19.66 -13.40
N ALA A 70 -7.70 -18.33 -13.38
CA ALA A 70 -6.48 -17.60 -13.04
C ALA A 70 -6.01 -17.88 -11.61
N GLN A 71 -6.93 -18.01 -10.66
CA GLN A 71 -6.63 -18.30 -9.26
C GLN A 71 -6.13 -19.74 -9.07
N ALA A 72 -6.77 -20.71 -9.75
CA ALA A 72 -6.34 -22.10 -9.74
C ALA A 72 -4.95 -22.27 -10.38
N ALA A 73 -4.69 -21.59 -11.50
CA ALA A 73 -3.39 -21.60 -12.16
C ALA A 73 -2.29 -20.96 -11.31
N ALA A 74 -2.60 -19.91 -10.54
CA ALA A 74 -1.65 -19.30 -9.61
C ALA A 74 -1.32 -20.21 -8.42
N ALA A 75 -2.32 -20.92 -7.88
CA ALA A 75 -2.13 -21.87 -6.78
C ALA A 75 -1.27 -23.09 -7.17
N ALA A 76 -1.23 -23.45 -8.45
CA ALA A 76 -0.42 -24.55 -8.96
C ALA A 76 1.06 -24.20 -9.19
N ARG A 77 1.45 -22.92 -9.13
CA ARG A 77 2.85 -22.51 -9.37
C ARG A 77 3.69 -22.76 -8.11
N PRO A 78 4.89 -23.34 -8.24
CA PRO A 78 5.79 -23.48 -7.10
C PRO A 78 6.20 -22.09 -6.60
N VAL A 79 5.98 -21.85 -5.31
CA VAL A 79 6.35 -20.60 -4.64
C VAL A 79 7.87 -20.56 -4.52
N SER A 80 8.49 -19.46 -4.94
CA SER A 80 9.94 -19.28 -4.76
C SER A 80 10.31 -19.29 -3.26
N PRO A 81 11.51 -19.75 -2.85
CA PRO A 81 11.93 -19.75 -1.45
C PRO A 81 11.75 -18.39 -0.76
N LEU A 82 12.15 -17.30 -1.43
CA LEU A 82 11.94 -15.92 -0.98
C LEU A 82 10.47 -15.66 -0.63
N MET A 83 9.54 -15.97 -1.54
CA MET A 83 8.12 -15.74 -1.30
C MET A 83 7.54 -16.65 -0.23
N SER A 84 8.09 -17.86 -0.05
CA SER A 84 7.69 -18.75 1.04
C SER A 84 8.01 -18.15 2.40
N GLU A 85 9.20 -17.58 2.57
CA GLU A 85 9.62 -16.93 3.82
C GLU A 85 8.83 -15.64 4.08
N ILE A 86 8.59 -14.82 3.05
CA ILE A 86 7.75 -13.63 3.16
C ILE A 86 6.31 -14.00 3.58
N ASN A 87 5.72 -15.03 2.96
CA ASN A 87 4.38 -15.48 3.33
C ASN A 87 4.32 -15.98 4.78
N ALA A 88 5.35 -16.71 5.23
CA ALA A 88 5.44 -17.15 6.62
C ALA A 88 5.52 -15.97 7.61
N ALA A 89 6.26 -14.91 7.28
CA ALA A 89 6.31 -13.69 8.08
C ALA A 89 4.95 -12.99 8.16
N LEU A 90 4.24 -12.88 7.02
CA LEU A 90 2.90 -12.27 6.96
C LEU A 90 1.84 -13.09 7.71
N ASP A 91 1.91 -14.42 7.66
CA ASP A 91 0.99 -15.28 8.41
C ASP A 91 1.24 -15.20 9.93
N ALA A 92 2.50 -15.10 10.35
CA ALA A 92 2.85 -14.84 11.74
C ALA A 92 2.33 -13.47 12.21
N GLU A 93 2.49 -12.42 11.39
CA GLU A 93 1.93 -11.08 11.66
C GLU A 93 0.41 -11.14 11.85
N ARG A 94 -0.33 -11.76 10.92
CA ARG A 94 -1.80 -11.89 11.01
C ARG A 94 -2.24 -12.58 12.30
N THR A 95 -1.54 -13.65 12.66
CA THR A 95 -1.81 -14.40 13.90
C THR A 95 -1.60 -13.48 15.11
N ARG A 96 -0.45 -12.79 15.16
CA ARG A 96 -0.12 -11.90 16.27
C ARG A 96 -1.04 -10.68 16.36
N HIS A 97 -1.42 -10.10 15.23
CA HIS A 97 -2.36 -9.01 15.15
C HIS A 97 -3.71 -9.42 15.74
N THR A 98 -4.23 -10.58 15.36
CA THR A 98 -5.49 -11.12 15.89
C THR A 98 -5.45 -11.30 17.41
N GLU A 99 -4.33 -11.78 17.95
CA GLU A 99 -4.12 -11.89 19.39
C GLU A 99 -4.13 -10.52 20.10
N LEU A 100 -3.44 -9.54 19.51
CA LEU A 100 -3.38 -8.18 20.05
C LEU A 100 -4.75 -7.49 20.01
N GLU A 101 -5.51 -7.65 18.92
CA GLU A 101 -6.88 -7.13 18.82
C GLU A 101 -7.82 -7.77 19.86
N ALA A 102 -7.66 -9.06 20.14
CA ALA A 102 -8.42 -9.74 21.18
C ALA A 102 -8.05 -9.18 22.57
N ARG A 103 -6.76 -8.99 22.84
CA ARG A 103 -6.27 -8.36 24.09
C ARG A 103 -6.77 -6.92 24.23
N PHE A 104 -6.76 -6.14 23.15
CA PHE A 104 -7.21 -4.75 23.13
C PHE A 104 -8.69 -4.65 23.51
N ARG A 105 -9.55 -5.50 22.93
CA ARG A 105 -10.98 -5.57 23.26
C ARG A 105 -11.26 -6.00 24.70
N ALA A 106 -10.36 -6.77 25.30
CA ALA A 106 -10.46 -7.24 26.67
C ALA A 106 -9.74 -6.33 27.69
N ALA A 107 -9.18 -5.19 27.27
CA ALA A 107 -8.40 -4.32 28.13
C ALA A 107 -9.26 -3.73 29.27
N PRO A 108 -8.80 -3.76 30.54
CA PRO A 108 -9.59 -3.31 31.69
C PRO A 108 -9.66 -1.78 31.83
N ASP A 109 -8.72 -1.05 31.23
CA ASP A 109 -8.63 0.41 31.29
C ASP A 109 -7.95 0.99 30.04
N GLU A 110 -8.05 2.32 29.90
CA GLU A 110 -7.50 3.06 28.77
C GLU A 110 -5.98 2.96 28.68
N ARG A 111 -5.27 2.89 29.81
CA ARG A 111 -3.80 2.80 29.81
C ARG A 111 -3.34 1.45 29.23
N ALA A 112 -4.00 0.37 29.61
CA ALA A 112 -3.76 -0.96 29.06
C ALA A 112 -4.09 -1.01 27.56
N ALA A 113 -5.22 -0.43 27.15
CA ALA A 113 -5.61 -0.34 25.75
C ALA A 113 -4.57 0.43 24.91
N LEU A 114 -4.12 1.59 25.38
CA LEU A 114 -3.06 2.38 24.72
C LEU A 114 -1.73 1.63 24.63
N GLY A 115 -1.37 0.83 25.64
CA GLY A 115 -0.19 -0.03 25.59
C GLY A 115 -0.28 -1.05 24.45
N ILE A 116 -1.43 -1.71 24.32
CA ILE A 116 -1.66 -2.71 23.28
C ILE A 116 -1.73 -2.05 21.89
N GLN A 117 -2.34 -0.87 21.76
CA GLN A 117 -2.35 -0.12 20.51
C GLN A 117 -0.93 0.16 19.99
N ARG A 118 0.00 0.52 20.89
CA ARG A 118 1.41 0.70 20.53
C ARG A 118 2.09 -0.61 20.14
N GLU A 119 1.73 -1.74 20.78
CA GLU A 119 2.20 -3.07 20.36
C GLU A 119 1.73 -3.39 18.92
N ILE A 120 0.49 -3.06 18.56
CA ILE A 120 -0.05 -3.25 17.21
C ILE A 120 0.72 -2.40 16.18
N GLU A 121 0.96 -1.12 16.49
CA GLU A 121 1.72 -0.23 15.61
C GLU A 121 3.17 -0.68 15.43
N ALA A 122 3.79 -1.21 16.49
CA ALA A 122 5.13 -1.79 16.42
C ALA A 122 5.17 -3.05 15.56
N LEU A 123 4.16 -3.92 15.67
CA LEU A 123 4.10 -5.19 14.93
C LEU A 123 4.20 -4.99 13.40
N ALA A 124 3.49 -4.01 12.86
CA ALA A 124 3.54 -3.72 11.41
C ALA A 124 4.94 -3.29 10.97
N ARG A 125 5.58 -2.41 11.75
CA ARG A 125 6.96 -1.96 11.49
C ARG A 125 7.96 -3.10 11.58
N ASP A 126 7.87 -3.91 12.62
CA ASP A 126 8.79 -5.04 12.84
C ASP A 126 8.66 -6.08 11.73
N THR A 127 7.43 -6.31 11.23
CA THR A 127 7.17 -7.21 10.10
C THR A 127 7.75 -6.66 8.80
N GLU A 128 7.59 -5.36 8.53
CA GLU A 128 8.19 -4.71 7.37
C GLU A 128 9.72 -4.86 7.38
N LEU A 129 10.36 -4.59 8.53
CA LEU A 129 11.81 -4.76 8.69
C LEU A 129 12.25 -6.21 8.48
N LEU A 130 11.48 -7.18 8.99
CA LEU A 130 11.76 -8.60 8.78
C LEU A 130 11.69 -8.99 7.31
N ILE A 131 10.68 -8.51 6.57
CA ILE A 131 10.55 -8.77 5.13
C ILE A 131 11.73 -8.19 4.35
N LEU A 132 12.15 -6.96 4.68
CA LEU A 132 13.32 -6.35 4.05
C LEU A 132 14.61 -7.13 4.35
N GLN A 133 14.77 -7.65 5.57
CA GLN A 133 15.88 -8.53 5.93
C GLN A 133 15.89 -9.82 5.11
N ILE A 134 14.74 -10.48 4.97
CA ILE A 134 14.60 -11.68 4.11
C ILE A 134 15.04 -11.36 2.67
N GLN A 135 14.62 -10.20 2.13
CA GLN A 135 15.00 -9.78 0.78
C GLN A 135 16.52 -9.52 0.65
N ILE A 136 17.15 -8.92 1.66
CA ILE A 136 18.60 -8.71 1.73
C ILE A 136 19.33 -10.06 1.69
N ASP A 137 18.91 -11.02 2.51
CA ASP A 137 19.58 -12.32 2.62
C ASP A 137 19.49 -13.10 1.29
N HIS A 138 18.30 -13.10 0.65
CA HIS A 138 18.12 -13.73 -0.66
C HIS A 138 18.86 -12.99 -1.79
N ALA A 139 19.00 -11.67 -1.71
CA ALA A 139 19.82 -10.91 -2.66
C ALA A 139 21.30 -11.29 -2.56
N ARG A 140 21.83 -11.41 -1.33
CA ARG A 140 23.21 -11.86 -1.07
C ARG A 140 23.46 -13.28 -1.54
N LEU A 141 22.56 -14.22 -1.22
CA LEU A 141 22.66 -15.61 -1.67
C LEU A 141 22.68 -15.73 -3.20
N ALA A 142 22.01 -14.82 -3.90
CA ALA A 142 22.01 -14.75 -5.37
C ALA A 142 23.17 -13.93 -5.96
N GLY A 143 24.10 -13.43 -5.15
CA GLY A 143 25.25 -12.61 -5.58
C GLY A 143 24.90 -11.19 -6.02
N ARG A 144 23.70 -10.69 -5.69
CA ARG A 144 23.23 -9.33 -6.01
C ARG A 144 23.53 -8.36 -4.86
N GLU A 145 24.81 -8.12 -4.61
CA GLU A 145 25.26 -7.32 -3.47
C GLU A 145 24.82 -5.85 -3.58
N ASP A 146 24.73 -5.31 -4.79
CA ASP A 146 24.24 -3.95 -5.05
C ASP A 146 22.78 -3.77 -4.59
N VAL A 147 21.94 -4.78 -4.83
CA VAL A 147 20.54 -4.78 -4.40
C VAL A 147 20.47 -4.88 -2.87
N ALA A 148 21.23 -5.79 -2.26
CA ALA A 148 21.28 -5.93 -0.81
C ALA A 148 21.68 -4.61 -0.13
N GLN A 149 22.75 -3.96 -0.61
CA GLN A 149 23.24 -2.70 -0.08
C GLN A 149 22.21 -1.56 -0.19
N ARG A 150 21.47 -1.50 -1.31
CA ARG A 150 20.41 -0.50 -1.50
C ARG A 150 19.27 -0.70 -0.50
N ILE A 151 18.86 -1.94 -0.25
CA ILE A 151 17.81 -2.25 0.72
C ILE A 151 18.31 -1.92 2.14
N GLU A 152 19.53 -2.29 2.50
CA GLU A 152 20.12 -1.96 3.81
C GLU A 152 20.19 -0.45 4.05
N THR A 153 20.53 0.33 3.01
CA THR A 153 20.54 1.79 3.09
C THR A 153 19.13 2.32 3.36
N ALA A 154 18.11 1.82 2.65
CA ALA A 154 16.73 2.20 2.89
C ALA A 154 16.26 1.82 4.31
N VAL A 155 16.63 0.64 4.80
CA VAL A 155 16.34 0.21 6.19
C VAL A 155 16.99 1.14 7.21
N ALA A 156 18.23 1.56 6.98
CA ALA A 156 18.93 2.50 7.85
C ALA A 156 18.23 3.86 7.89
N GLU A 157 17.75 4.37 6.74
CA GLU A 157 16.98 5.61 6.66
C GLU A 157 15.63 5.51 7.38
N MET A 158 14.92 4.38 7.24
CA MET A 158 13.63 4.13 7.89
C MET A 158 13.73 4.05 9.41
N THR A 159 14.83 3.50 9.92
CA THR A 159 15.06 3.28 11.36
C THR A 159 15.79 4.45 12.04
N ALA A 160 16.27 5.42 11.26
CA ALA A 160 16.96 6.59 11.79
C ALA A 160 16.05 7.41 12.73
N PRO A 161 16.56 7.86 13.90
CA PRO A 161 15.82 8.77 14.77
C PRO A 161 15.43 10.03 14.02
N ARG A 162 14.13 10.35 13.97
CA ARG A 162 13.67 11.58 13.34
C ARG A 162 14.14 12.78 14.19
N PRO A 163 14.80 13.79 13.60
CA PRO A 163 15.20 14.98 14.35
C PRO A 163 13.97 15.67 14.96
N PRO A 164 14.10 16.29 16.14
CA PRO A 164 13.00 16.98 16.79
C PRO A 164 12.46 18.07 15.85
N ARG A 165 11.13 18.10 15.67
CA ARG A 165 10.49 19.19 14.93
C ARG A 165 10.76 20.48 15.69
N GLN A 166 11.36 21.46 15.02
CA GLN A 166 11.52 22.78 15.60
C GLN A 166 10.13 23.34 15.93
N PRO A 167 9.96 24.04 17.06
CA PRO A 167 8.71 24.71 17.38
C PRO A 167 8.34 25.62 16.20
N GLN A 168 7.20 25.36 15.57
CA GLN A 168 6.65 26.33 14.62
C GLN A 168 6.11 27.49 15.45
N ASP A 169 6.59 28.70 15.18
CA ASP A 169 6.06 29.92 15.78
C ASP A 169 4.57 30.01 15.47
N ARG A 170 3.75 29.67 16.47
CA ARG A 170 2.31 29.82 16.39
C ARG A 170 2.05 31.33 16.40
N PRO A 171 1.42 31.91 15.36
CA PRO A 171 1.10 33.33 15.37
C PRO A 171 0.25 33.64 16.61
N ALA A 172 0.59 34.73 17.30
CA ALA A 172 -0.10 35.14 18.51
C ALA A 172 -1.61 35.30 18.23
N PRO A 173 -2.49 34.88 19.15
CA PRO A 173 -3.92 35.04 18.96
C PRO A 173 -4.24 36.53 18.80
N VAL A 174 -4.93 36.87 17.71
CA VAL A 174 -5.44 38.23 17.48
C VAL A 174 -6.66 38.39 18.38
N ASN A 175 -6.53 39.23 19.41
CA ASN A 175 -7.67 39.60 20.25
C ASN A 175 -8.57 40.55 19.44
N HIS A 176 -9.83 40.17 19.23
CA HIS A 176 -10.89 41.01 18.69
C HIS A 176 -11.82 41.49 19.81
#